data_AF-A0A4V1V3A3-F1
#
_entry.id   AF-A0A4V1V3A3-F1
#
_cell.length_a   1.000
_cell.length_b   1.000
_cell.length_c   1.000
_cell.angle_alpha   90.00
_cell.angle_beta   90.00
_cell.angle_gamma   90.00
#
_symmetry.space_group_name_H-M   'P 1'
#
loop_
_entity.id
_entity.type
_entity.pdbx_description
1 polymer ?
#
loop_
_entity_poly.entity_id
_entity_poly.type
_entity_poly.pdbx_seq_one_letter_code
_entity_poly.pdbx_strand_id
1 'polypeptide(L)' 'ITYEGEFAEGWFFCYQSAEYLRTGDSSDQLAGNSPFLIDRNTGELFELGTVKPIAEYIDDYLQERYAS' A
#
# COMPACT_ATOMS: atom_id res chain seq x y z
N ILE A 1 6.53 8.29 2.07
CA ILE A 1 6.17 6.91 2.47
C ILE A 1 6.18 6.83 3.98
N THR A 2 5.21 6.14 4.58
CA THR A 2 5.10 5.97 6.04
C THR A 2 5.39 4.53 6.47
N TYR A 3 5.10 3.56 5.60
CA TYR A 3 5.43 2.15 5.79
C TYR A 3 5.60 1.52 4.42
N GLU A 4 6.64 0.73 4.24
CA GLU A 4 6.90 -0.02 3.00
C GLU A 4 7.50 -1.37 3.35
N GLY A 5 7.39 -2.30 2.43
CA GLY A 5 8.00 -3.61 2.58
C GLY A 5 8.10 -4.35 1.26
N GLU A 6 9.05 -5.28 1.22
CA GLU A 6 9.25 -6.21 0.13
C GLU A 6 8.77 -7.60 0.56
N PHE A 7 8.16 -8.32 -0.36
CA PHE A 7 7.79 -9.72 -0.21
C PHE A 7 8.12 -10.48 -1.51
N ALA A 8 7.92 -11.80 -1.52
CA ALA A 8 8.36 -12.65 -2.63
C ALA A 8 7.87 -12.17 -4.00
N GLU A 9 6.59 -11.76 -4.08
CA GLU A 9 5.96 -11.39 -5.35
C GLU A 9 5.94 -9.87 -5.62
N GLY A 10 6.51 -9.02 -4.76
CA GLY A 10 6.47 -7.58 -4.99
C GLY A 10 6.89 -6.69 -3.83
N TRP A 11 6.43 -5.44 -3.92
CA TRP A 11 6.59 -4.41 -2.89
C TRP A 11 5.26 -3.75 -2.58
N PHE A 12 5.09 -3.26 -1.36
CA PHE A 12 3.93 -2.45 -0.99
C PHE A 12 4.35 -1.13 -0.36
N PHE A 13 3.49 -0.12 -0.49
CA PHE A 13 3.74 1.23 0.00
C PHE A 13 2.49 1.81 0.63
N CYS A 14 2.64 2.25 1.88
CA CYS A 14 1.71 3.14 2.57
C CYS A 14 2.33 4.54 2.59
N TYR A 15 1.51 5.57 2.38
CA TYR A 15 2.01 6.94 2.29
C TYR A 15 1.07 7.92 2.97
N GLN A 16 1.57 9.12 3.18
CA GLN A 16 0.83 10.24 3.72
C GLN A 16 1.45 11.54 3.17
N SER A 17 0.72 12.66 3.28
CA SER A 17 1.19 14.00 2.93
C SER A 17 2.54 14.29 3.59
N ALA A 18 3.52 14.71 2.78
CA ALA A 18 4.84 15.09 3.27
C ALA A 18 4.74 16.28 4.23
N GLU A 19 3.81 17.20 3.99
CA GLU A 19 3.61 18.36 4.85
C GLU A 19 3.03 17.94 6.20
N TYR A 20 2.01 17.08 6.23
CA TYR A 20 1.50 16.52 7.49
C TYR A 20 2.58 15.79 8.28
N LEU A 21 3.42 14.98 7.62
CA LEU A 21 4.52 14.28 8.30
C LEU A 21 5.57 15.24 8.88
N ARG A 22 5.73 16.42 8.29
CA ARG A 22 6.69 17.44 8.71
C ARG A 22 6.15 18.35 9.81
N THR A 23 4.88 18.75 9.72
CA THR A 23 4.25 19.76 10.59
C THR A 23 3.40 19.14 11.70
N GLY A 24 2.84 17.96 11.46
CA GLY A 24 1.80 17.36 12.29
C GLY A 24 0.43 18.04 12.17
N ASP A 25 0.27 19.03 11.27
CA ASP A 25 -0.99 19.76 11.12
C ASP A 25 -2.04 18.86 10.48
N SER A 26 -3.10 18.54 11.23
CA SER A 26 -4.17 17.66 10.77
C SER A 26 -4.87 18.13 9.49
N SER A 27 -4.82 19.43 9.17
CA SER A 27 -5.40 19.98 7.94
C SER A 27 -4.63 19.55 6.68
N ASP A 28 -3.38 19.13 6.83
CA ASP A 28 -2.54 18.65 5.73
C ASP A 28 -2.64 17.13 5.50
N GLN A 29 -3.46 16.41 6.29
CA GLN A 29 -3.65 14.97 6.10
C GLN A 29 -4.38 14.67 4.78
N LEU A 30 -3.90 13.65 4.06
CA LEU A 30 -4.62 13.08 2.93
C LEU A 30 -5.86 12.33 3.42
N ALA A 31 -7.00 12.63 2.82
CA ALA A 31 -8.19 11.83 2.94
C ALA A 31 -8.12 10.68 1.92
N GLY A 32 -8.08 9.42 2.39
CA GLY A 32 -8.14 8.25 1.52
C GLY A 32 -6.80 7.83 0.91
N ASN A 33 -5.71 7.90 1.66
CA ASN A 33 -4.40 7.38 1.28
C ASN A 33 -4.37 5.83 1.31
N SER A 34 -5.08 5.22 0.36
CA SER A 34 -5.05 3.78 0.11
C SER A 34 -3.62 3.31 -0.17
N PRO A 35 -3.13 2.25 0.50
CA PRO A 35 -1.88 1.61 0.14
C PRO A 35 -1.93 1.08 -1.30
N PHE A 36 -0.76 0.84 -1.88
CA PHE A 36 -0.65 0.15 -3.17
C PHE A 36 0.49 -0.86 -3.16
N LEU A 37 0.43 -1.79 -4.11
CA LEU A 37 1.41 -2.85 -4.35
C LEU A 37 1.93 -2.78 -5.78
N ILE A 38 3.17 -3.18 -5.98
CA ILE A 38 3.78 -3.36 -7.31
C ILE A 38 4.20 -4.82 -7.44
N ASP A 39 3.67 -5.51 -8.45
CA ASP A 39 4.05 -6.89 -8.79
C ASP A 39 5.48 -6.92 -9.32
N ARG A 40 6.30 -7.83 -8.79
CA ARG A 40 7.72 -7.96 -9.15
C ARG A 40 7.95 -8.35 -10.60
N ASN A 41 7.11 -9.23 -11.12
CA ASN A 41 7.29 -9.87 -12.42
C ASN A 41 6.69 -9.03 -13.54
N THR A 42 5.53 -8.40 -13.30
CA THR A 42 4.82 -7.61 -14.31
C THR A 42 5.07 -6.12 -14.19
N GLY A 43 5.45 -5.62 -13.00
CA GLY A 43 5.55 -4.19 -12.71
C GLY A 43 4.18 -3.50 -12.57
N GLU A 44 3.08 -4.25 -12.59
CA GLU A 44 1.73 -3.71 -12.46
C GLU A 44 1.49 -3.17 -11.05
N LEU A 45 0.77 -2.05 -10.98
CA LEU A 45 0.35 -1.42 -9.73
C LEU A 45 -1.06 -1.89 -9.37
N PHE A 46 -1.21 -2.35 -8.13
CA PHE A 46 -2.48 -2.75 -7.53
C PHE A 46 -2.82 -1.79 -6.39
N GLU A 47 -3.90 -1.03 -6.55
CA GLU A 47 -4.43 -0.19 -5.47
C GLU A 47 -5.18 -1.06 -4.46
N LEU A 48 -4.93 -0.84 -3.17
CA LEU A 48 -5.52 -1.60 -2.07
C LEU A 48 -6.60 -0.77 -1.38
N GLY A 49 -7.40 -1.42 -0.53
CA GLY A 49 -8.37 -0.69 0.28
C GLY A 49 -7.76 -0.12 1.57
N THR A 50 -8.60 0.58 2.34
CA THR A 50 -8.25 1.13 3.67
C THR A 50 -8.96 0.42 4.82
N VAL A 51 -9.75 -0.62 4.53
CA VAL A 51 -10.61 -1.31 5.49
C VAL A 51 -9.85 -2.36 6.30
N LYS A 52 -8.90 -3.06 5.66
CA LYS A 52 -8.12 -4.14 6.28
C LYS A 52 -6.68 -3.69 6.59
N PRO A 53 -5.97 -4.39 7.48
CA PRO A 53 -4.52 -4.29 7.59
C PRO A 53 -3.82 -4.69 6.28
N ILE A 54 -2.65 -4.12 6.02
CA ILE A 54 -1.87 -4.38 4.79
C ILE A 54 -1.50 -5.86 4.59
N ALA A 55 -1.25 -6.60 5.67
CA ALA A 55 -0.94 -8.02 5.59
C ALA A 55 -2.09 -8.84 4.97
N GLU A 56 -3.35 -8.52 5.31
CA GLU A 56 -4.51 -9.19 4.74
C GLU A 56 -4.68 -8.86 3.25
N TYR A 57 -4.37 -7.64 2.83
CA TYR A 57 -4.39 -7.29 1.40
C TYR A 57 -3.31 -8.00 0.60
N ILE A 58 -2.12 -8.20 1.18
CA ILE A 58 -1.06 -8.99 0.55
C ILE A 58 -1.52 -10.45 0.40
N ASP A 59 -2.14 -11.02 1.44
CA ASP A 59 -2.68 -12.38 1.39
C ASP A 59 -3.77 -12.52 0.33
N ASP A 60 -4.71 -11.56 0.23
CA ASP A 60 -5.75 -11.54 -0.81
C ASP A 60 -5.12 -11.51 -2.22
N TYR A 61 -4.16 -10.62 -2.47
CA TYR A 61 -3.44 -10.53 -3.75
C TYR A 61 -2.71 -11.84 -4.10
N LEU A 62 -2.02 -12.47 -3.13
CA LEU A 62 -1.33 -13.74 -3.35
C LEU A 62 -2.32 -14.87 -3.66
N GLN A 63 -3.46 -14.91 -2.98
CA GLN A 63 -4.50 -15.90 -3.24
C GLN A 63 -5.06 -15.76 -4.67
N GLU A 64 -5.38 -14.55 -5.11
CA GLU A 64 -5.85 -14.29 -6.48
C GLU A 64 -4.80 -14.69 -7.52
N ARG A 65 -3.52 -14.33 -7.26
CA ARG A 65 -2.40 -14.65 -8.14
C ARG A 65 -2.19 -16.15 -8.33
N TYR A 66 -2.24 -16.94 -7.26
CA TYR A 66 -2.00 -18.40 -7.34
C TYR A 66 -3.28 -19.22 -7.60
N ALA A 67 -4.45 -18.59 -7.56
CA ALA A 67 -5.70 -19.20 -8.03
C ALA A 67 -5.83 -19.19 -9.57
N SER A 68 -4.94 -18.45 -10.25
CA SER A 68 -4.93 -18.21 -11.71
C SER A 68 -4.02 -19.18 -12.46
#